data_AF-A0A137NPY8-F1
#
_entry.id   AF-A0A137NPY8-F1
#
_cell.length_a   1.000
_cell.length_b   1.000
_cell.length_c   1.000
_cell.angle_alpha   90.00
_cell.angle_beta   90.00
_cell.angle_gamma   90.00
#
_symmetry.space_group_name_H-M   'P 1'
#
loop_
_entity.id
_entity.type
_entity.pdbx_description
1 polymer ?
#
loop_
_entity_poly.entity_id
_entity_poly.type
_entity_poly.pdbx_seq_one_letter_code
_entity_poly.pdbx_strand_id
1 'polypeptide(L)'
;MLINNFIQLILLSLLTKAQFNETSSEDSLDDFGKKVTEWKYPVAPSDPNAGDVFWGQTVKDIYRPLSNPFDSKTLKYIDESNAFTKKYLEQDRSRDRTRRTLESMYNYERITQKTVVNGTTYELYNPGSNTVSILTRRVGDGPRQTLVDPRGVFERDTTQVSCYGVSKSG
;
A
#
# COMPACT_ATOMS: atom_id res chain seq x y z
N MET A 1 -19.26 -55.80 -16.84
CA MET A 1 -19.98 -54.82 -16.01
C MET A 1 -19.03 -54.23 -14.96
N LEU A 2 -18.00 -53.49 -15.41
CA LEU A 2 -16.93 -52.95 -14.53
C LEU A 2 -16.44 -51.55 -14.96
N ILE A 3 -17.04 -50.97 -16.01
CA ILE A 3 -16.61 -49.66 -16.56
C ILE A 3 -17.49 -48.51 -16.02
N ASN A 4 -18.64 -48.81 -15.40
CA ASN A 4 -19.58 -47.78 -14.93
C ASN A 4 -19.27 -47.17 -13.54
N ASN A 5 -18.34 -47.76 -12.77
CA ASN A 5 -18.00 -47.24 -11.43
C ASN A 5 -16.84 -46.23 -11.44
N PHE A 6 -16.02 -46.18 -12.48
CA PHE A 6 -14.89 -45.25 -12.53
C PHE A 6 -15.28 -43.83 -12.97
N ILE A 7 -16.32 -43.69 -13.80
CA ILE A 7 -16.79 -42.37 -14.25
C ILE A 7 -17.52 -41.62 -13.12
N GLN A 8 -18.24 -42.32 -12.24
CA GLN A 8 -18.87 -41.70 -11.07
C GLN A 8 -17.86 -41.20 -10.02
N LEU A 9 -16.73 -41.89 -9.84
CA LEU A 9 -15.69 -41.48 -8.89
C LEU A 9 -14.92 -40.22 -9.34
N ILE A 10 -14.74 -40.03 -10.65
CA ILE A 10 -14.07 -38.84 -11.19
C ILE A 10 -15.00 -37.61 -11.10
N LEU A 11 -16.29 -37.77 -11.38
CA LEU A 11 -17.29 -36.68 -11.23
C LEU A 11 -17.49 -36.23 -9.79
N LEU A 12 -17.40 -37.14 -8.81
CA LEU A 12 -17.54 -36.79 -7.39
C LEU A 12 -16.34 -35.97 -6.86
N SER A 13 -15.13 -36.21 -7.40
CA SER A 13 -13.90 -35.46 -7.05
C SER A 13 -13.83 -34.06 -7.67
N LEU A 14 -14.52 -33.83 -8.78
CA LEU A 14 -14.61 -32.53 -9.44
C LEU A 14 -15.68 -31.64 -8.79
N LEU A 15 -16.74 -32.21 -8.21
CA LEU A 15 -17.74 -31.45 -7.45
C LEU A 15 -17.20 -30.96 -6.10
N THR A 16 -16.25 -31.66 -5.48
CA THR A 16 -15.68 -31.26 -4.18
C THR A 16 -14.72 -30.06 -4.26
N LYS A 17 -14.18 -29.74 -5.44
CA LYS A 17 -13.33 -28.55 -5.66
C LYS A 17 -14.10 -27.30 -6.08
N ALA A 18 -15.39 -27.42 -6.41
CA ALA A 18 -16.25 -26.32 -6.84
C ALA A 18 -17.22 -25.83 -5.75
N GLN A 19 -17.30 -26.50 -4.61
CA GLN A 19 -18.04 -25.99 -3.46
C GLN A 19 -17.15 -25.07 -2.63
N PHE A 20 -17.22 -23.78 -2.96
CA PHE A 20 -16.97 -22.74 -1.97
C PHE A 20 -17.97 -22.99 -0.84
N ASN A 21 -17.48 -23.48 0.29
CA ASN A 21 -18.31 -23.84 1.42
C ASN A 21 -18.74 -22.53 2.09
N GLU A 22 -19.82 -21.90 1.60
CA GLU A 22 -20.58 -20.94 2.40
C GLU A 22 -21.34 -21.73 3.48
N THR A 23 -20.62 -22.04 4.55
CA THR A 23 -21.23 -22.30 5.84
C THR A 23 -20.98 -21.06 6.68
N SER A 24 -21.73 -19.99 6.38
CA SER A 24 -21.91 -18.86 7.29
C SER A 24 -22.74 -19.34 8.48
N SER A 25 -22.08 -20.08 9.37
CA SER A 25 -22.59 -20.36 10.71
C SER A 25 -22.27 -19.14 11.60
N GLU A 26 -23.26 -18.70 12.38
CA GLU A 26 -23.12 -17.62 13.37
C GLU A 26 -21.96 -17.86 14.37
N ASP A 27 -21.48 -19.11 14.49
CA ASP A 27 -20.28 -19.51 15.25
C ASP A 27 -18.96 -18.90 14.73
N SER A 28 -18.90 -18.54 13.44
CA SER A 28 -17.69 -17.97 12.83
C SER A 28 -17.43 -16.51 13.22
N LEU A 29 -18.47 -15.78 13.65
CA LEU A 29 -18.33 -14.41 14.15
C LEU A 29 -17.87 -14.38 15.61
N ASP A 30 -18.19 -15.42 16.39
CA ASP A 30 -17.82 -15.52 17.80
C ASP A 30 -16.36 -15.97 17.98
N ASP A 31 -15.80 -16.77 17.05
CA ASP A 31 -14.37 -17.13 17.01
C ASP A 31 -13.48 -15.93 16.62
N PHE A 32 -13.90 -15.12 15.64
CA PHE A 32 -13.24 -13.85 15.34
C PHE A 32 -13.35 -12.85 16.51
N GLY A 33 -14.52 -12.74 17.15
CA GLY A 33 -14.75 -11.90 18.33
C GLY A 33 -13.90 -12.31 19.54
N LYS A 34 -13.76 -13.62 19.81
CA LYS A 34 -12.90 -14.16 20.87
C LYS A 34 -11.41 -13.94 20.61
N LYS A 35 -10.97 -13.86 19.36
CA LYS A 35 -9.56 -13.56 19.03
C LYS A 35 -9.18 -12.10 19.24
N VAL A 36 -10.14 -11.18 19.15
CA VAL A 36 -9.91 -9.73 19.32
C VAL A 36 -9.73 -9.35 20.81
N THR A 37 -10.34 -10.10 21.73
CA THR A 37 -10.27 -9.83 23.18
C THR A 37 -8.92 -10.14 23.84
N GLU A 38 -7.96 -10.78 23.14
CA GLU A 38 -6.59 -11.01 23.65
C GLU A 38 -5.54 -10.01 23.15
N TRP A 39 -5.92 -9.02 22.33
CA TRP A 39 -4.94 -8.11 21.74
C TRP A 39 -4.45 -7.10 22.78
N LYS A 40 -3.15 -7.17 23.08
CA LYS A 40 -2.45 -6.19 23.91
C LYS A 40 -2.03 -5.01 23.04
N TYR A 41 -2.94 -4.05 22.88
CA TYR A 41 -2.66 -2.81 22.17
C TYR A 41 -1.63 -1.94 22.92
N PRO A 42 -0.77 -1.20 22.19
CA PRO A 42 0.06 -0.17 22.79
C PRO A 42 -0.78 0.89 23.52
N VAL A 43 -0.24 1.42 24.61
CA VAL A 43 -0.95 2.43 25.42
C VAL A 43 -0.63 3.82 24.88
N ALA A 44 -1.64 4.51 24.35
CA ALA A 44 -1.49 5.86 23.82
C ALA A 44 -1.20 6.89 24.93
N PRO A 45 -0.26 7.82 24.72
CA PRO A 45 -0.11 9.01 25.55
C PRO A 45 -1.43 9.77 25.62
N SER A 46 -1.91 10.01 26.82
CA SER A 46 -3.18 10.71 27.05
C SER A 46 -3.09 11.68 28.22
N ASP A 47 -3.88 12.74 28.15
CA ASP A 47 -4.09 13.73 29.19
C ASP A 47 -5.59 13.93 29.40
N PRO A 48 -6.18 13.45 30.50
CA PRO A 48 -7.62 13.54 30.74
C PRO A 48 -8.13 14.99 30.90
N ASN A 49 -7.24 15.96 31.11
CA ASN A 49 -7.56 17.36 31.28
C ASN A 49 -7.45 18.16 29.98
N ALA A 50 -6.89 17.57 28.93
CA ALA A 50 -6.76 18.24 27.64
C ALA A 50 -8.13 18.40 26.95
N GLY A 51 -8.35 19.58 26.39
CA GLY A 51 -9.58 19.96 25.71
C GLY A 51 -9.65 21.46 25.51
N ASP A 52 -10.58 21.90 24.67
CA ASP A 52 -10.82 23.31 24.38
C ASP A 52 -12.29 23.66 24.61
N VAL A 53 -12.57 24.96 24.74
CA VAL A 53 -13.94 25.47 24.87
C VAL A 53 -14.35 26.15 23.56
N PHE A 54 -15.35 25.60 22.90
CA PHE A 54 -15.93 26.15 21.68
C PHE A 54 -17.37 26.61 21.97
N TRP A 55 -17.64 27.91 21.80
CA TRP A 55 -18.97 28.50 22.05
C TRP A 55 -19.57 28.14 23.42
N GLY A 56 -18.74 28.16 24.46
CA GLY A 56 -19.15 27.82 25.83
C GLY A 56 -19.28 26.31 26.10
N GLN A 57 -19.00 25.44 25.13
CA GLN A 57 -18.99 23.99 25.29
C GLN A 57 -17.57 23.46 25.36
N THR A 58 -17.26 22.69 26.41
CA THR A 58 -15.97 22.00 26.54
C THR A 58 -15.95 20.75 25.67
N VAL A 59 -14.96 20.66 24.77
CA VAL A 59 -14.67 19.48 23.95
C VAL A 59 -13.36 18.87 24.47
N LYS A 60 -13.45 17.66 25.06
CA LYS A 60 -12.27 16.93 25.55
C LYS A 60 -11.44 16.40 24.38
N ASP A 61 -10.13 16.56 24.48
CA ASP A 61 -9.16 16.01 23.55
C ASP A 61 -8.08 15.26 24.33
N ILE A 62 -8.46 14.11 24.88
CA ILE A 62 -7.59 13.34 25.78
C ILE A 62 -6.31 12.83 25.11
N TYR A 63 -6.24 12.86 23.77
CA TYR A 63 -5.07 12.45 23.01
C TYR A 63 -4.27 13.63 22.46
N ARG A 64 -4.54 14.86 22.94
CA ARG A 64 -3.74 16.07 22.65
C ARG A 64 -2.22 15.83 22.72
N PRO A 65 -1.65 15.02 23.63
CA PRO A 65 -0.21 14.73 23.60
C PRO A 65 0.32 14.18 22.27
N LEU A 66 -0.49 13.41 21.54
CA LEU A 66 -0.13 12.86 20.21
C LEU A 66 0.01 13.93 19.12
N SER A 67 -0.46 15.17 19.37
CA SER A 67 -0.30 16.28 18.42
C SER A 67 1.15 16.74 18.25
N ASN A 68 2.04 16.41 19.19
CA ASN A 68 3.46 16.65 19.05
C ASN A 68 4.16 15.39 18.51
N PRO A 69 4.52 15.36 17.21
CA PRO A 69 5.14 14.19 16.61
C PRO A 69 6.60 13.95 17.06
N PHE A 70 7.23 14.94 17.70
CA PHE A 70 8.61 14.83 18.19
C PHE A 70 8.71 14.48 19.68
N ASP A 71 7.58 14.40 20.39
CA ASP A 71 7.59 13.99 21.79
C ASP A 71 8.03 12.52 21.92
N SER A 72 8.90 12.25 22.89
CA SER A 72 9.45 10.91 23.12
C SER A 72 8.38 9.84 23.39
N LYS A 73 7.27 10.19 24.05
CA LYS A 73 6.16 9.26 24.32
C LYS A 73 5.36 9.01 23.05
N THR A 74 5.18 10.03 22.20
CA THR A 74 4.54 9.88 20.89
C THR A 74 5.36 8.98 19.97
N LEU A 75 6.68 9.21 19.87
CA LEU A 75 7.58 8.38 19.06
C LEU A 75 7.58 6.92 19.54
N LYS A 76 7.69 6.71 20.86
CA LYS A 76 7.59 5.36 21.45
C LYS A 76 6.26 4.68 21.10
N TYR A 77 5.15 5.39 21.22
CA TYR A 77 3.83 4.85 20.88
C TYR A 77 3.71 4.50 19.39
N ILE A 78 4.28 5.32 18.50
CA ILE A 78 4.34 5.03 17.05
C ILE A 78 5.12 3.74 16.80
N ASP A 79 6.29 3.58 17.42
CA ASP A 79 7.12 2.38 17.24
C ASP A 79 6.42 1.12 17.76
N GLU A 80 5.80 1.19 18.95
CA GLU A 80 5.03 0.09 19.52
C GLU A 80 3.82 -0.27 18.66
N SER A 81 3.13 0.74 18.10
CA SER A 81 2.00 0.56 17.19
C SER A 81 2.42 -0.09 15.87
N ASN A 82 3.50 0.39 15.26
CA ASN A 82 4.06 -0.19 14.05
C ASN A 82 4.50 -1.65 14.28
N ALA A 83 5.14 -1.95 15.41
CA ALA A 83 5.56 -3.29 15.76
C ALA A 83 4.35 -4.23 15.97
N PHE A 84 3.32 -3.76 16.68
CA PHE A 84 2.08 -4.50 16.88
C PHE A 84 1.40 -4.83 15.54
N THR A 85 1.22 -3.83 14.68
CA THR A 85 0.61 -4.01 13.35
C THR A 85 1.45 -4.93 12.46
N LYS A 86 2.78 -4.76 12.44
CA LYS A 86 3.69 -5.60 11.66
C LYS A 86 3.59 -7.06 12.08
N LYS A 87 3.60 -7.33 13.40
CA LYS A 87 3.42 -8.69 13.95
C LYS A 87 2.10 -9.31 13.53
N TYR A 88 1.02 -8.52 13.46
CA TYR A 88 -0.27 -9.02 12.98
C TYR A 88 -0.22 -9.34 11.47
N LEU A 89 0.28 -8.42 10.65
CA LEU A 89 0.36 -8.60 9.20
C LEU A 89 1.31 -9.72 8.77
N GLU A 90 2.37 -10.00 9.55
CA GLU A 90 3.29 -11.11 9.29
C GLU A 90 2.65 -12.50 9.48
N GLN A 91 1.54 -12.59 10.19
CA GLN A 91 0.81 -13.85 10.36
C GLN A 91 -0.04 -14.21 9.13
N ASP A 92 -0.33 -13.24 8.27
CA ASP A 92 -1.10 -13.45 7.05
C ASP A 92 -0.24 -14.15 5.98
N ARG A 93 -0.51 -15.44 5.79
CA ARG A 93 0.17 -16.29 4.79
C ARG A 93 -0.08 -15.84 3.35
N SER A 94 -1.13 -15.09 3.08
CA SER A 94 -1.47 -14.60 1.74
C SER A 94 -0.67 -13.34 1.36
N ARG A 95 -0.13 -12.61 2.34
CA ARG A 95 0.51 -11.30 2.17
C ARG A 95 1.61 -11.31 1.10
N ASP A 96 2.46 -12.32 1.11
CA ASP A 96 3.55 -12.45 0.13
C ASP A 96 3.04 -12.77 -1.28
N ARG A 97 1.98 -13.57 -1.40
CA ARG A 97 1.36 -13.84 -2.71
C ARG A 97 0.73 -12.56 -3.25
N THR A 98 -0.03 -11.84 -2.43
CA THR A 98 -0.66 -10.57 -2.80
C THR A 98 0.38 -9.55 -3.23
N ARG A 99 1.48 -9.40 -2.47
CA ARG A 99 2.60 -8.51 -2.83
C ARG A 99 3.16 -8.85 -4.21
N ARG A 100 3.49 -10.12 -4.48
CA ARG A 100 4.02 -10.55 -5.79
C ARG A 100 3.03 -10.33 -6.93
N THR A 101 1.74 -10.57 -6.69
CA THR A 101 0.70 -10.31 -7.69
C THR A 101 0.63 -8.82 -8.04
N LEU A 102 0.62 -7.95 -7.02
CA LEU A 102 0.62 -6.50 -7.24
C LEU A 102 1.91 -6.03 -7.94
N GLU A 103 3.08 -6.55 -7.55
CA GLU A 103 4.36 -6.25 -8.22
C GLU A 103 4.33 -6.63 -9.71
N SER A 104 3.79 -7.81 -10.04
CA SER A 104 3.63 -8.24 -11.43
C SER A 104 2.69 -7.32 -12.22
N MET A 105 1.54 -6.97 -11.63
CA MET A 105 0.56 -6.07 -12.27
C MET A 105 1.08 -4.65 -12.42
N TYR A 106 1.96 -4.21 -11.53
CA TYR A 106 2.52 -2.86 -11.53
C TYR A 106 3.76 -2.72 -12.44
N ASN A 107 4.39 -3.84 -12.80
CA ASN A 107 5.58 -3.86 -13.65
C ASN A 107 5.24 -3.70 -15.14
N TYR A 108 4.77 -2.52 -15.51
CA TYR A 108 4.52 -2.13 -16.90
C TYR A 108 5.05 -0.73 -17.19
N GLU A 109 5.38 -0.49 -18.46
CA GLU A 109 5.84 0.81 -18.94
C GLU A 109 4.75 1.88 -18.79
N ARG A 110 5.13 3.03 -18.21
CA ARG A 110 4.27 4.18 -17.95
C ARG A 110 4.93 5.46 -18.42
N ILE A 111 4.17 6.26 -19.14
CA ILE A 111 4.53 7.62 -19.56
C ILE A 111 3.47 8.56 -19.00
N THR A 112 3.91 9.59 -18.27
CA THR A 112 3.03 10.63 -17.74
C THR A 112 3.61 12.01 -18.01
N GLN A 113 2.77 13.04 -17.88
CA GLN A 113 3.16 14.45 -18.07
C GLN A 113 3.98 14.62 -19.36
N LYS A 114 3.42 14.33 -20.54
CA LYS A 114 4.14 14.45 -21.82
C LYS A 114 3.97 15.86 -22.39
N THR A 115 5.09 16.51 -22.71
CA THR A 115 5.13 17.84 -23.34
C THR A 115 5.96 17.76 -24.62
N VAL A 116 5.51 18.39 -25.70
CA VAL A 116 6.27 18.46 -26.97
C VAL A 116 6.59 19.91 -27.29
N VAL A 117 7.88 20.21 -27.49
CA VAL A 117 8.38 21.54 -27.86
C VAL A 117 9.41 21.38 -28.98
N ASN A 118 9.22 22.08 -30.10
CA ASN A 118 10.16 22.11 -31.23
C ASN A 118 10.64 20.72 -31.70
N GLY A 119 9.72 19.75 -31.79
CA GLY A 119 10.06 18.37 -32.20
C GLY A 119 10.73 17.52 -31.12
N THR A 120 10.91 18.05 -29.91
CA THR A 120 11.43 17.33 -28.74
C THR A 120 10.30 17.00 -27.78
N THR A 121 10.15 15.72 -27.46
CA THR A 121 9.26 15.22 -26.42
C THR A 121 10.00 15.24 -25.08
N TYR A 122 9.37 15.78 -24.04
CA TYR A 122 9.77 15.67 -22.65
C TYR A 122 8.68 14.89 -21.92
N GLU A 123 9.06 13.94 -21.08
CA GLU A 123 8.09 13.07 -20.41
C GLU A 123 8.65 12.46 -19.12
N LEU A 124 7.78 12.24 -18.14
CA LEU A 124 8.08 11.36 -17.02
C LEU A 124 7.87 9.92 -17.48
N TYR A 125 8.91 9.11 -17.29
CA TYR A 125 8.98 7.74 -17.76
C TYR A 125 9.25 6.79 -16.60
N ASN A 126 8.52 5.67 -16.57
CA ASN A 126 8.79 4.57 -15.66
C ASN A 126 8.73 3.24 -16.45
N PRO A 127 9.80 2.44 -16.50
CA PRO A 127 9.82 1.15 -17.20
C PRO A 127 9.01 0.05 -16.50
N GLY A 128 8.37 0.34 -15.37
CA GLY A 128 7.62 -0.59 -14.52
C GLY A 128 8.36 -0.89 -13.22
N SER A 129 9.64 -1.26 -13.33
CA SER A 129 10.46 -1.69 -12.20
C SER A 129 11.01 -0.56 -11.33
N ASN A 130 10.87 0.70 -11.76
CA ASN A 130 11.37 1.83 -10.98
C ASN A 130 10.39 2.23 -9.89
N THR A 131 10.92 2.51 -8.70
CA THR A 131 10.22 3.08 -7.54
C THR A 131 9.63 4.47 -7.82
N VAL A 132 10.35 5.30 -8.58
CA VAL A 132 9.91 6.64 -9.02
C VAL A 132 10.16 6.82 -10.52
N SER A 133 9.35 7.67 -11.17
CA SER A 133 9.54 8.02 -12.59
C SER A 133 10.78 8.90 -12.80
N ILE A 134 11.41 8.77 -13.96
CA ILE A 134 12.54 9.59 -14.40
C ILE A 134 12.10 10.60 -15.44
N LEU A 135 12.65 11.81 -15.41
CA LEU A 135 12.39 12.81 -16.46
C LEU A 135 13.30 12.54 -17.64
N THR A 136 12.70 12.43 -18.83
CA THR A 136 13.41 12.11 -20.06
C THR A 136 13.07 13.08 -21.18
N ARG A 137 13.95 13.15 -22.19
CA ARG A 137 13.67 13.82 -23.46
C ARG A 137 13.97 12.93 -24.66
N ARG A 138 13.30 13.17 -25.77
CA ARG A 138 13.52 12.49 -27.06
C ARG A 138 13.26 13.46 -28.21
N VAL A 139 14.20 13.55 -29.15
CA VAL A 139 14.04 14.36 -30.38
C VAL A 139 13.49 13.46 -31.49
N GLY A 140 12.30 13.77 -32.02
CA GLY A 140 11.60 12.93 -33.01
C GLY A 140 11.49 11.47 -32.55
N ASP A 141 11.92 10.55 -33.41
CA ASP A 141 12.01 9.11 -33.13
C ASP A 141 13.38 8.65 -32.62
N GLY A 142 14.22 9.60 -32.19
CA GLY A 142 15.54 9.33 -31.65
C GLY A 142 15.52 8.57 -30.31
N PRO A 143 16.70 8.30 -29.73
CA PRO A 143 16.78 7.63 -28.44
C PRO A 143 16.22 8.51 -27.32
N ARG A 144 15.59 7.87 -26.32
CA ARG A 144 15.19 8.51 -25.07
C ARG A 144 16.44 8.81 -24.23
N GLN A 145 16.59 10.05 -23.80
CA GLN A 145 17.69 10.54 -22.97
C GLN A 145 17.16 10.88 -21.58
N THR A 146 17.81 10.38 -20.54
CA THR A 146 17.50 10.77 -19.16
C THR A 146 18.01 12.19 -18.87
N LEU A 147 17.13 13.04 -18.35
CA LEU A 147 17.48 14.38 -17.87
C LEU A 147 17.65 14.39 -16.35
N VAL A 148 16.69 13.78 -15.64
CA VAL A 148 16.70 13.70 -14.17
C VAL A 148 16.29 12.31 -13.73
N ASP A 149 17.16 11.64 -12.97
CA ASP A 149 16.84 10.42 -12.24
C ASP A 149 16.96 10.69 -10.73
N PRO A 150 15.85 10.85 -10.00
CA PRO A 150 15.90 11.14 -8.55
C PRO A 150 16.61 10.05 -7.74
N ARG A 151 16.59 8.80 -8.20
CA ARG A 151 17.18 7.64 -7.49
C ARG A 151 18.70 7.69 -7.48
N GLY A 152 19.31 8.43 -8.40
CA GLY A 152 20.76 8.67 -8.43
C GLY A 152 21.21 9.82 -7.53
N VAL A 153 20.28 10.61 -6.98
CA VAL A 153 20.56 11.84 -6.22
C VAL A 153 20.27 11.65 -4.74
N PHE A 154 19.20 10.93 -4.41
CA PHE A 154 18.76 10.73 -3.04
C PHE A 154 19.05 9.30 -2.56
N GLU A 155 19.47 9.16 -1.30
CA GLU A 155 19.77 7.85 -0.68
C GLU A 155 18.53 6.94 -0.63
N ARG A 156 17.33 7.53 -0.61
CA ARG A 156 16.06 6.82 -0.57
C ARG A 156 15.18 7.29 -1.72
N ASP A 157 14.45 6.34 -2.29
CA ASP A 157 13.47 6.57 -3.38
C ASP A 157 12.16 7.21 -2.89
N THR A 158 12.27 8.18 -1.98
CA THR A 158 11.15 8.94 -1.42
C THR A 158 11.03 10.33 -2.02
N THR A 159 11.96 10.72 -2.89
CA THR A 159 11.95 12.01 -3.61
C THR A 159 11.68 11.76 -5.10
N GLN A 160 10.76 12.53 -5.68
CA GLN A 160 10.32 12.37 -7.07
C GLN A 160 10.14 13.73 -7.75
N VAL A 161 10.19 13.75 -9.09
CA VAL A 161 9.79 14.93 -9.87
C VAL A 161 8.26 15.04 -9.84
N SER A 162 7.73 16.08 -9.19
CA SER A 162 6.29 16.34 -9.13
C SER A 162 5.79 17.13 -10.34
N CYS A 163 6.59 18.07 -10.83
CA CYS A 163 6.30 18.88 -11.99
C CYS A 163 7.59 19.26 -12.72
N TYR A 164 7.46 19.59 -14.01
CA TYR A 164 8.52 20.19 -14.79
C TYR A 164 7.92 21.17 -15.80
N GLY A 165 8.73 22.13 -16.24
CA GLY A 165 8.36 23.10 -17.28
C GLY A 165 9.46 23.17 -18.33
N VAL A 166 9.05 23.26 -19.59
CA VAL A 166 9.97 23.39 -20.74
C VAL A 166 9.80 24.80 -21.30
N SER A 167 10.93 25.45 -21.60
CA SER A 167 10.91 26.79 -22.19
C SER A 167 10.37 26.74 -23.63
N LYS A 168 9.95 27.88 -24.20
CA LYS A 168 9.49 27.94 -25.61
C LYS A 168 10.60 27.57 -26.61
N SER A 169 11.86 27.79 -26.26
CA SER A 169 13.02 27.41 -27.08
C SER A 169 13.38 25.93 -26.99
N GLY A 170 12.75 25.17 -26.09
CA GLY A 170 13.17 23.81 -25.70
C GLY A 170 14.07 23.81 -24.48
#